data_AF-A0A1H4H7D3-F1
#
_entry.id   AF-A0A1H4H7D3-F1
#
_cell.length_a   1.000
_cell.length_b   1.000
_cell.length_c   1.000
_cell.angle_alpha   90.00
_cell.angle_beta   90.00
_cell.angle_gamma   90.00
#
_symmetry.space_group_name_H-M   'P 1'
#
loop_
_entity.id
_entity.type
_entity.pdbx_description
1 polymer ?
#
loop_
_entity_poly.entity_id
_entity_poly.type
_entity_poly.pdbx_seq_one_letter_code
_entity_poly.pdbx_strand_id
1 'polypeptide(L)' 'MKSYVLASTHEVVQWYVFNPSRIQDGYHLIDKLDLRKVPHAGNKDTAKLWAQALGLKTYKYVRI' A
#
# COMPACT_ATOMS: atom_id res chain seq x y z
N MET A 1 -9.43 11.98 10.41
CA MET A 1 -9.08 11.93 8.97
C MET A 1 -9.10 10.47 8.54
N LYS A 2 -9.69 10.12 7.40
CA LYS A 2 -9.72 8.71 6.92
C LYS A 2 -8.40 8.40 6.23
N SER A 3 -7.78 7.26 6.53
CA SER A 3 -6.53 6.83 5.87
C SER A 3 -6.72 5.53 5.12
N TYR A 4 -5.96 5.33 4.05
CA TYR A 4 -6.03 4.15 3.19
C TYR A 4 -4.66 3.52 3.03
N VAL A 5 -4.63 2.19 3.01
CA VAL A 5 -3.42 1.40 2.68
C VAL A 5 -3.69 0.48 1.50
N LEU A 6 -2.61 0.08 0.82
CA LEU A 6 -2.63 -0.87 -0.29
C LEU A 6 -2.35 -2.28 0.22
N ALA A 7 -3.12 -3.25 -0.26
CA ALA A 7 -2.96 -4.67 0.09
C ALA A 7 -3.08 -5.59 -1.13
N SER A 8 -2.50 -6.79 -1.04
CA SER A 8 -2.58 -7.80 -2.11
C SER A 8 -4.00 -8.35 -2.28
N THR A 9 -4.27 -9.02 -3.40
CA THR A 9 -5.62 -9.50 -3.75
C THR A 9 -5.93 -10.94 -3.31
N HIS A 10 -4.97 -11.67 -2.74
CA HIS A 10 -5.13 -13.07 -2.28
C HIS A 10 -6.15 -13.23 -1.13
N GLU A 11 -6.50 -14.47 -0.79
CA GLU A 11 -7.39 -14.81 0.35
C GLU A 11 -6.77 -14.41 1.68
N VAL A 12 -5.48 -14.74 1.86
CA VAL A 12 -4.64 -14.21 2.94
C VAL A 12 -3.96 -12.94 2.44
N VAL A 13 -4.32 -11.81 3.01
CA VAL A 13 -3.90 -10.49 2.54
C VAL A 13 -2.51 -10.13 3.08
N GLN A 14 -1.64 -9.67 2.19
CA GLN A 14 -0.32 -9.12 2.52
C GLN A 14 -0.28 -7.62 2.26
N TRP A 15 0.60 -6.92 2.98
CA TRP A 15 0.70 -5.46 2.92
C TRP A 15 1.94 -5.01 2.16
N TYR A 16 1.75 -4.02 1.29
CA TYR A 16 2.85 -3.39 0.57
C TYR A 16 3.57 -2.40 1.49
N VAL A 17 4.86 -2.65 1.71
CA VAL A 17 5.74 -1.77 2.48
C VAL A 17 6.76 -1.15 1.54
N PHE A 18 6.80 0.17 1.51
CA PHE A 18 7.69 0.95 0.64
C PHE A 18 7.94 2.33 1.22
N ASN A 19 8.91 3.06 0.65
CA ASN A 19 9.15 4.45 1.00
C ASN A 19 8.41 5.37 0.00
N PRO A 20 7.41 6.16 0.44
CA PRO A 20 6.69 7.07 -0.46
C PRO A 20 7.58 8.11 -1.14
N SER A 21 8.72 8.45 -0.54
CA SER A 21 9.70 9.39 -1.09
C SER A 21 10.72 8.73 -2.02
N ARG A 22 10.78 7.39 -2.09
CA ARG A 22 11.72 6.62 -2.90
C ARG A 22 11.05 5.39 -3.52
N ILE A 23 9.98 5.60 -4.28
CA ILE A 23 9.17 4.52 -4.85
C ILE A 23 9.99 3.62 -5.80
N GLN A 24 11.03 4.17 -6.44
CA GLN A 24 11.96 3.44 -7.30
C GLN A 24 12.73 2.33 -6.57
N ASP A 25 12.82 2.37 -5.24
CA ASP A 25 13.48 1.34 -4.43
C ASP A 25 12.64 0.04 -4.35
N GLY A 26 11.41 0.08 -4.85
CA GLY A 26 10.49 -1.07 -4.89
C GLY A 26 9.70 -1.24 -3.59
N TYR A 27 9.15 -2.45 -3.40
CA TYR A 27 8.33 -2.80 -2.24
C TYR A 27 8.72 -4.17 -1.67
N HIS A 28 8.31 -4.42 -0.43
CA HIS A 28 8.30 -5.76 0.15
C HIS A 28 6.93 -6.06 0.79
N LEU A 29 6.68 -7.35 1.04
CA LEU A 29 5.42 -7.84 1.58
C LEU A 29 5.56 -8.24 3.05
N ILE A 30 4.54 -7.98 3.84
CA ILE A 30 4.41 -8.46 5.23
C ILE A 30 3.02 -9.07 5.47
N ASP A 31 2.95 -10.08 6.34
CA ASP A 31 1.71 -10.85 6.58
C ASP A 31 0.83 -10.23 7.68
N LYS A 32 1.36 -9.35 8.52
CA LYS A 32 0.63 -8.64 9.58
C LYS A 32 0.59 -7.14 9.27
N LEU A 33 -0.55 -6.50 9.54
CA LEU A 33 -0.68 -5.05 9.38
C LEU A 33 0.09 -4.33 10.50
N ASP A 34 1.35 -3.98 10.25
CA ASP A 34 2.13 -3.08 11.10
C ASP A 34 2.06 -1.66 10.54
N LEU A 35 1.24 -0.81 11.16
CA LEU A 35 1.01 0.59 10.76
C LEU A 35 2.27 1.46 10.83
N ARG A 36 3.34 0.99 11.50
CA ARG A 36 4.63 1.70 11.53
C ARG A 36 5.46 1.44 10.27
N LYS A 37 5.11 0.40 9.52
CA LYS A 37 5.83 -0.04 8.32
C LYS A 37 5.05 0.31 7.05
N VAL A 38 3.73 0.13 7.06
CA VAL A 38 2.89 0.37 5.87
C VAL A 38 2.61 1.87 5.70
N PRO A 39 2.92 2.48 4.54
CA PRO A 39 2.57 3.87 4.29
C PRO A 39 1.05 4.10 4.20
N HIS A 40 0.59 5.23 4.74
CA HIS A 40 -0.84 5.59 4.78
C HIS A 40 -1.15 6.75 3.83
N ALA A 41 -2.07 6.53 2.90
CA ALA A 41 -2.58 7.58 2.02
C ALA A 41 -3.75 8.32 2.69
N GLY A 42 -3.75 9.65 2.64
CA GLY A 42 -4.86 10.46 3.17
C GLY A 42 -6.16 10.35 2.37
N ASN A 43 -6.11 9.83 1.14
CA ASN A 43 -7.27 9.57 0.28
C ASN A 43 -6.98 8.44 -0.73
N LYS A 44 -8.03 7.96 -1.41
CA LYS A 44 -7.91 6.87 -2.39
C LYS A 44 -7.09 7.27 -3.62
N ASP A 45 -7.16 8.52 -4.06
CA ASP A 45 -6.44 9.00 -5.24
C ASP A 45 -4.93 8.94 -5.03
N THR A 46 -4.46 9.32 -3.83
CA THR A 46 -3.06 9.21 -3.43
C THR A 46 -2.60 7.74 -3.42
N ALA A 47 -3.41 6.83 -2.85
CA ALA A 47 -3.12 5.41 -2.87
C ALA A 47 -3.08 4.83 -4.31
N LYS A 48 -3.93 5.32 -5.21
CA LYS A 48 -3.92 4.92 -6.63
C LYS A 48 -2.62 5.33 -7.32
N LEU A 49 -2.14 6.55 -7.07
CA LEU A 49 -0.87 7.03 -7.63
C LEU A 49 0.30 6.16 -7.18
N TRP A 50 0.32 5.75 -5.91
CA TRP A 50 1.34 4.83 -5.39
C TRP A 50 1.32 3.48 -6.10
N ALA A 51 0.12 2.90 -6.29
CA ALA A 51 -0.01 1.62 -6.99
C ALA A 51 0.49 1.69 -8.44
N GLN A 52 0.19 2.78 -9.15
CA GLN A 52 0.67 3.02 -10.50
C GLN A 52 2.20 3.16 -10.54
N ALA A 53 2.77 3.94 -9.63
CA ALA A 53 4.22 4.15 -9.55
C ALA A 53 4.99 2.88 -9.17
N LEU A 54 4.37 1.99 -8.39
CA LEU A 54 4.90 0.66 -8.03
C LEU A 54 4.67 -0.41 -9.12
N GLY A 55 4.01 -0.07 -10.24
CA GLY A 55 3.69 -1.02 -11.30
C GLY A 55 2.65 -2.08 -10.91
N LEU A 56 1.86 -1.85 -9.88
CA LEU A 56 0.85 -2.80 -9.39
C LEU A 56 -0.39 -2.78 -10.29
N LYS A 57 -0.68 -3.93 -10.89
CA LYS A 57 -1.87 -4.12 -11.75
C LYS A 57 -3.11 -4.48 -10.95
N THR A 58 -2.96 -5.10 -9.78
CA THR A 58 -4.05 -5.57 -8.92
C THR A 58 -3.74 -5.28 -7.45
N TYR A 59 -4.70 -4.69 -6.74
CA TYR A 59 -4.56 -4.32 -5.33
C TYR A 59 -5.93 -3.99 -4.70
N LYS A 60 -6.01 -4.07 -3.37
CA LYS A 60 -7.17 -3.67 -2.57
C LYS A 60 -6.87 -2.39 -1.79
N TYR A 61 -7.88 -1.54 -1.62
CA TYR A 61 -7.83 -0.43 -0.66
C TYR A 61 -8.39 -0.90 0.67
N VAL A 62 -7.63 -0.72 1.74
CA VAL A 62 -8.13 -0.94 3.11
C VAL A 62 -8.21 0.39 3.82
N ARG A 63 -9.39 0.73 4.32
CA ARG A 63 -9.62 1.93 5.13
C ARG A 63 -9.29 1.61 6.59
N ILE A 64 -8.51 2.48 7.21
CA ILE A 64 -8.12 2.41 8.63
C ILE A 64 -8.75 3.58 9.38
#